data_AF-A0A6C1NVX6-F1
#
_entry.id   AF-A0A6C1NVX6-F1
#
_cell.length_a   1.000
_cell.length_b   1.000
_cell.length_c   1.000
_cell.angle_alpha   90.00
_cell.angle_beta   90.00
_cell.angle_gamma   90.00
#
_symmetry.space_group_name_H-M   'P 1'
#
loop_
_entity.id
_entity.type
_entity.pdbx_description
1 polymer ?
#
loop_
_entity_poly.entity_id
_entity_poly.type
_entity_poly.pdbx_seq_one_letter_code
_entity_poly.pdbx_strand_id
1 'polypeptide(L)'
;MFDKIKIDDPVGAISVHGVCGIWGTLAVGIFYAEASFLTQLIGTSSILLFTFLFSLGVFWAIDSLIGVRVSSEIEIGGLDMAEHGNEAYPNFAGAEVLNGNTAKKLTSV
;
A
#
# COMPACT_ATOMS: atom_id res chain seq x y z
N MET A 1 -12.30 2.27 -1.09
CA MET A 1 -13.02 1.03 -0.65
C MET A 1 -12.44 0.55 0.66
N PHE A 2 -11.13 0.36 0.72
CA PHE A 2 -10.37 0.00 1.92
C PHE A 2 -10.37 1.08 3.02
N ASP A 3 -10.42 2.36 2.63
CA ASP A 3 -10.52 3.49 3.58
C ASP A 3 -11.79 3.44 4.45
N LYS A 4 -12.90 2.92 3.89
CA LYS A 4 -14.18 2.78 4.62
C LYS A 4 -14.08 1.80 5.78
N ILE A 5 -13.16 0.83 5.69
CA ILE A 5 -12.88 -0.15 6.74
C ILE A 5 -11.56 0.17 7.47
N LYS A 6 -11.01 1.37 7.26
CA LYS A 6 -9.77 1.86 7.88
C LYS A 6 -8.56 0.95 7.62
N ILE A 7 -8.50 0.34 6.44
CA ILE A 7 -7.30 -0.33 5.93
C ILE A 7 -6.57 0.66 5.04
N ASP A 8 -5.36 1.01 5.43
CA ASP A 8 -4.45 1.85 4.66
C ASP A 8 -3.66 0.97 3.67
N ASP A 9 -3.95 1.14 2.38
CA ASP A 9 -3.28 0.48 1.26
C ASP A 9 -2.44 1.54 0.52
N PRO A 10 -1.22 1.86 1.01
CA PRO A 10 -0.52 3.11 0.70
C PRO A 10 -0.18 3.28 -0.77
N VAL A 11 -0.05 2.18 -1.52
CA VAL A 11 0.24 2.18 -2.96
C VAL A 11 -0.90 1.60 -3.79
N GLY A 12 -2.06 1.30 -3.18
CA GLY A 12 -3.19 0.70 -3.87
C GLY A 12 -2.93 -0.74 -4.33
N ALA A 13 -2.04 -1.49 -3.67
CA ALA A 13 -1.62 -2.82 -4.09
C ALA A 13 -2.79 -3.81 -4.12
N ILE A 14 -3.65 -3.80 -3.09
CA ILE A 14 -4.79 -4.71 -3.02
C ILE A 14 -5.83 -4.31 -4.06
N SER A 15 -6.05 -3.01 -4.25
CA SER A 15 -7.01 -2.49 -5.23
C SER A 15 -6.62 -2.85 -6.66
N VAL A 16 -5.38 -2.58 -7.06
CA VAL A 16 -4.93 -2.73 -8.46
C VAL A 16 -4.51 -4.16 -8.78
N HIS A 17 -3.80 -4.85 -7.88
CA HIS A 17 -3.29 -6.19 -8.18
C HIS A 17 -4.21 -7.28 -7.63
N GLY A 18 -4.71 -7.12 -6.41
CA GLY A 18 -5.63 -8.08 -5.80
C GLY A 18 -6.97 -8.13 -6.53
N VAL A 19 -7.73 -7.03 -6.51
CA VAL A 19 -9.10 -7.00 -7.08
C VAL A 19 -9.08 -7.19 -8.59
N CYS A 20 -8.23 -6.47 -9.34
CA CYS A 20 -8.19 -6.65 -10.80
C CYS A 20 -7.62 -8.01 -11.20
N GLY A 21 -6.69 -8.58 -10.42
CA GLY A 21 -6.18 -9.93 -10.65
C GLY A 21 -7.27 -10.98 -10.54
N ILE A 22 -8.05 -10.94 -9.44
CA ILE A 22 -9.21 -11.82 -9.24
C ILE A 22 -10.23 -11.68 -10.37
N TRP A 23 -10.56 -10.43 -10.73
CA TRP A 23 -11.50 -10.19 -11.82
C TRP A 23 -10.96 -10.76 -13.14
N GLY A 24 -9.70 -10.48 -13.47
CA GLY A 24 -9.07 -10.92 -14.72
C GLY A 24 -9.06 -12.43 -14.86
N THR A 25 -8.68 -13.18 -13.82
CA THR A 25 -8.67 -14.65 -13.86
C THR A 25 -10.07 -15.23 -13.99
N LEU A 26 -11.06 -14.69 -13.28
CA LEU A 26 -12.45 -15.14 -13.40
C LEU A 26 -13.03 -14.80 -14.78
N ALA A 27 -12.72 -13.63 -15.33
CA ALA A 27 -13.16 -13.19 -16.65
C ALA A 27 -12.68 -14.13 -17.77
N VAL A 28 -11.50 -14.75 -17.64
CA VAL A 28 -11.04 -15.80 -18.58
C VAL A 28 -12.06 -16.94 -18.66
N GLY A 29 -12.57 -17.39 -17.52
CA GLY A 29 -13.58 -18.46 -17.48
C GLY A 29 -14.97 -18.06 -17.95
N ILE A 30 -15.22 -16.76 -18.17
CA ILE A 30 -16.50 -16.22 -18.68
C ILE A 30 -16.41 -15.98 -20.19
N PHE A 31 -15.30 -15.41 -20.66
CA PHE A 31 -15.18 -14.91 -22.03
C PHE A 31 -14.34 -15.79 -22.96
N TYR A 32 -13.51 -16.69 -22.43
CA TYR A 32 -12.73 -17.63 -23.25
C TYR A 32 -13.39 -19.00 -23.28
N ALA A 33 -13.87 -19.39 -24.46
CA ALA A 33 -14.71 -20.58 -24.65
C ALA A 33 -14.04 -21.91 -24.22
N GLU A 34 -12.71 -21.99 -24.24
CA GLU A 34 -11.98 -23.19 -23.86
C GLU A 34 -11.56 -23.21 -22.38
N ALA A 35 -11.79 -22.12 -21.63
CA ALA A 35 -11.50 -22.08 -20.19
C ALA A 35 -12.76 -22.39 -19.37
N SER A 36 -12.60 -23.30 -18.41
CA SER A 36 -13.62 -23.55 -17.39
C SER A 36 -13.58 -22.46 -16.31
N PHE A 37 -14.73 -21.81 -16.08
CA PHE A 37 -14.92 -20.89 -14.95
C PHE A 37 -14.59 -21.55 -13.61
N LEU A 38 -15.01 -22.80 -13.40
CA LEU A 38 -14.75 -23.51 -12.15
C LEU A 38 -13.24 -23.71 -11.92
N THR A 39 -12.49 -24.00 -12.99
CA THR A 39 -11.03 -24.13 -12.92
C THR A 39 -10.38 -22.80 -12.53
N GLN A 40 -10.81 -21.68 -13.14
CA GLN A 40 -10.30 -20.36 -12.79
C GLN A 40 -10.65 -19.96 -11.36
N LEU A 41 -11.87 -20.29 -10.88
CA LEU A 41 -12.30 -20.02 -9.52
C LEU A 41 -11.49 -20.81 -8.49
N ILE A 42 -11.25 -22.09 -8.73
CA ILE A 42 -10.43 -22.94 -7.85
C ILE A 42 -8.99 -22.41 -7.81
N GLY A 43 -8.39 -22.13 -8.98
CA GLY A 43 -7.03 -21.59 -9.06
C GLY A 43 -6.88 -20.24 -8.34
N THR A 44 -7.80 -19.31 -8.60
CA THR A 44 -7.81 -17.98 -7.98
C THR A 44 -7.96 -18.09 -6.46
N SER A 45 -8.93 -18.88 -5.98
CA SER A 45 -9.14 -19.09 -4.54
C SER A 45 -7.94 -19.75 -3.86
N SER A 46 -7.30 -20.71 -4.55
CA SER A 46 -6.13 -21.41 -4.04
C SER A 46 -4.95 -20.46 -3.84
N ILE A 47 -4.67 -19.62 -4.84
CA ILE A 47 -3.61 -18.61 -4.74
C ILE A 47 -3.92 -17.59 -3.66
N LEU A 48 -5.14 -17.03 -3.62
CA LEU A 48 -5.53 -16.06 -2.60
C LEU A 48 -5.37 -16.59 -1.18
N LEU A 49 -5.87 -17.81 -0.94
CA LEU A 49 -5.80 -18.41 0.40
C LEU A 49 -4.36 -18.71 0.80
N PHE A 50 -3.58 -19.29 -0.12
CA PHE A 50 -2.17 -19.58 0.14
C PHE A 50 -1.38 -18.31 0.41
N THR A 51 -1.45 -17.30 -0.46
CA THR A 51 -0.64 -16.09 -0.32
C THR A 51 -1.02 -15.30 0.92
N PHE A 52 -2.32 -15.20 1.24
CA PHE A 52 -2.78 -14.52 2.45
C PHE A 52 -2.29 -15.23 3.72
N LEU A 53 -2.55 -16.53 3.86
CA LEU A 53 -2.17 -17.28 5.07
C LEU A 53 -0.66 -17.40 5.23
N PHE A 54 0.07 -17.64 4.13
CA PHE A 54 1.52 -17.71 4.16
C PHE A 54 2.13 -16.37 4.54
N SER A 55 1.70 -15.28 3.90
CA SER A 55 2.20 -13.93 4.22
C SER A 55 1.86 -13.56 5.66
N LEU A 56 0.63 -13.82 6.12
CA LEU A 56 0.23 -13.58 7.50
C LEU A 56 1.14 -14.33 8.49
N GLY A 57 1.42 -15.61 8.22
CA GLY A 57 2.33 -16.41 9.04
C GLY A 57 3.76 -15.87 9.06
N VAL A 58 4.30 -15.49 7.90
CA VAL A 58 5.65 -14.90 7.77
C VAL A 58 5.74 -13.56 8.49
N PHE A 59 4.81 -12.64 8.23
CA PHE A 59 4.81 -11.32 8.88
C PHE A 59 4.60 -11.42 10.38
N TRP A 60 3.72 -12.30 10.85
CA TRP A 60 3.55 -12.56 12.28
C TRP A 60 4.82 -13.11 12.92
N ALA A 61 5.52 -14.03 12.25
CA ALA A 61 6.78 -14.57 12.74
C ALA A 61 7.88 -13.50 12.81
N ILE A 62 8.00 -12.65 11.78
CA ILE A 62 8.96 -11.53 11.76
C ILE A 62 8.64 -10.54 12.89
N ASP A 63 7.37 -10.17 13.01
CA ASP A 63 6.93 -9.21 14.03
C ASP A 63 7.19 -9.72 15.46
N SER A 64 7.00 -11.03 15.67
CA SER A 64 7.27 -11.66 16.97
C SER A 64 8.76 -11.80 17.31
N LEU A 65 9.65 -11.78 16.31
CA LEU A 65 11.09 -12.00 16.50
C LEU A 65 11.88 -10.69 16.55
N ILE A 66 11.62 -9.78 15.63
CA ILE A 66 12.41 -8.54 15.44
C ILE A 66 11.55 -7.28 15.28
N GLY A 67 10.24 -7.43 15.08
CA GLY A 67 9.33 -6.33 14.77
C GLY A 67 9.34 -5.96 13.28
N VAL A 68 8.18 -5.66 12.71
CA VAL A 68 8.05 -5.24 11.30
C VAL A 68 7.90 -3.72 11.12
N ARG A 69 7.40 -3.00 12.14
CA ARG A 69 7.22 -1.55 12.10
C ARG A 69 8.24 -0.83 12.99
N VAL A 70 8.60 0.37 12.57
CA VAL A 70 9.40 1.30 13.39
C VAL A 70 8.59 1.86 14.56
N SER A 71 9.27 2.49 15.52
CA SER A 71 8.59 3.13 16.65
C SER A 71 7.77 4.33 16.18
N SER A 72 6.74 4.70 16.95
CA SER A 72 5.85 5.84 16.62
C SER A 72 6.61 7.16 16.46
N GLU A 73 7.69 7.37 17.22
CA GLU A 73 8.52 8.57 17.11
C GLU A 73 9.23 8.65 15.76
N ILE A 74 9.74 7.52 15.26
CA ILE A 74 10.37 7.41 13.94
C ILE A 74 9.32 7.50 12.83
N GLU A 75 8.15 6.85 13.01
CA GLU A 75 7.06 6.88 12.03
C GLU A 75 6.57 8.32 11.78
N ILE A 76 6.44 9.13 12.85
CA ILE A 76 6.07 10.55 12.75
C ILE A 76 7.21 11.39 12.16
N GLY A 77 8.45 11.10 12.54
CA GLY A 77 9.64 11.84 12.07
C GLY A 77 10.03 11.58 10.61
N GLY A 78 9.54 10.49 10.03
CA GLY A 78 9.84 10.07 8.67
C GLY A 78 11.05 9.16 8.58
N LEU A 79 10.92 8.09 7.80
CA LEU A 79 11.94 7.05 7.67
C LEU A 79 13.20 7.56 6.97
N ASP A 80 13.07 8.51 6.03
CA ASP A 80 14.20 9.11 5.32
C ASP A 80 15.19 9.79 6.27
N MET A 81 14.67 10.53 7.26
CA MET A 81 15.51 11.17 8.27
C MET A 81 16.16 10.16 9.21
N ALA A 82 15.43 9.12 9.62
CA ALA A 82 15.92 8.14 10.57
C ALA A 82 16.95 7.16 9.97
N GLU A 83 16.78 6.75 8.72
CA GLU A 83 17.64 5.76 8.07
C GLU A 83 18.73 6.39 7.19
N HIS A 84 18.45 7.53 6.55
CA HIS A 84 19.32 8.14 5.54
C HIS A 84 19.86 9.52 5.95
N GLY A 85 19.39 10.09 7.06
CA GLY A 85 19.86 11.37 7.61
C GLY A 85 19.52 12.59 6.74
N ASN A 86 18.62 12.45 5.78
CA ASN A 86 18.25 13.47 4.81
C ASN A 86 16.74 13.52 4.62
N GLU A 87 16.19 14.71 4.38
CA GLU A 87 14.80 14.84 3.97
C GLU A 87 14.62 14.46 2.50
N ALA A 88 13.52 13.78 2.16
CA ALA A 88 13.23 13.47 0.75
C ALA A 88 12.99 14.72 -0.11
N TYR A 89 12.50 15.81 0.49
CA TYR A 89 12.05 17.01 -0.21
C TYR A 89 12.58 18.30 0.45
N PRO A 90 13.91 18.51 0.51
CA PRO A 90 14.53 19.60 1.29
C PRO A 90 14.12 21.00 0.80
N ASN A 91 13.73 21.13 -0.47
CA ASN A 91 13.28 22.39 -1.07
C ASN A 91 11.84 22.77 -0.68
N PHE A 92 11.06 21.84 -0.10
CA PHE A 92 9.67 22.08 0.32
C PHE A 92 9.56 22.31 1.83
N ALA A 93 10.42 21.68 2.64
CA ALA A 93 10.42 21.85 4.09
C ALA A 93 10.79 23.27 4.56
N GLY A 94 11.62 23.99 3.79
CA GLY A 94 11.99 25.38 4.08
C GLY A 94 10.98 26.45 3.66
N ALA A 95 9.98 26.11 2.82
CA ALA A 95 9.06 27.09 2.25
C ALA A 95 7.92 27.49 3.21
N GLU A 96 7.52 26.63 4.14
CA GLU A 96 6.52 26.94 5.16
C GLU A 96 7.11 27.77 6.32
N VAL A 97 8.35 27.50 6.74
CA VAL A 97 8.96 28.16 7.90
C VAL A 97 9.42 29.59 7.60
N LEU A 98 9.74 29.93 6.35
CA LEU A 98 10.23 31.26 5.98
C LEU A 98 9.13 32.27 5.61
N ASN A 99 7.85 31.88 5.67
CA ASN A 99 6.77 32.63 5.01
C ASN A 99 5.62 33.13 5.88
N GLY A 100 5.93 33.60 7.09
CA GLY A 100 5.02 34.52 7.80
C GLY A 100 4.63 35.77 7.00
N ASN A 101 5.39 36.11 5.93
CA ASN A 101 5.16 37.30 5.09
C ASN A 101 4.80 37.05 3.61
N THR A 102 4.94 35.85 3.03
CA THR A 102 4.60 35.64 1.60
C THR A 102 3.37 34.80 1.29
N ALA A 103 2.67 34.30 2.33
CA ALA A 103 1.31 33.76 2.20
C ALA A 103 0.30 34.76 1.59
N LYS A 104 0.57 36.08 1.65
CA LYS A 104 -0.28 37.11 1.04
C LYS A 104 -0.17 37.25 -0.48
N LYS A 105 0.84 36.66 -1.13
CA LYS A 105 1.10 36.84 -2.56
C LYS A 105 0.58 35.71 -3.45
N LEU A 106 0.27 34.55 -2.86
CA LEU A 106 -0.14 33.34 -3.58
C LEU A 106 -1.66 33.12 -3.61
N THR A 107 -2.46 33.86 -2.82
CA THR A 107 -3.93 33.78 -2.82
C THR A 107 -4.62 34.82 -3.73
N SER A 108 -3.86 35.44 -4.64
CA SER A 108 -4.36 36.48 -5.56
C SER A 108 -4.45 36.06 -7.04
N VAL A 109 -4.49 34.75 -7.31
CA VAL A 109 -4.89 34.17 -8.60
C VAL A 109 -5.86 33.02 -8.37
#